data_AF-A0A0C9VJ12-F1
#
_entry.id   AF-A0A0C9VJ12-F1
#
_cell.length_a   1.000
_cell.length_b   1.000
_cell.length_c   1.000
_cell.angle_alpha   90.00
_cell.angle_beta   90.00
_cell.angle_gamma   90.00
#
_symmetry.space_group_name_H-M   'P 1'
#
loop_
_entity.id
_entity.type
_entity.pdbx_description
1 polymer ?
#
loop_
_entity_poly.entity_id
_entity_poly.type
_entity_poly.pdbx_seq_one_letter_code
_entity_poly.pdbx_strand_id
1 'polypeptide(L)'
;SYHMQYTHGISPATGLPFSPPLSFRILHRPLKEIRPKEKTSIVQGKCHLCKKWVAAEGVKQVDVKVCSSLCVWKHASSCHKTKTIPEETEIYYSKDKVFDQV
;
A
#
# COMPACT_ATOMS: atom_id res chain seq x y z
N SER A 1 3.31 11.56 14.21
CA SER A 1 2.28 10.79 13.48
C SER A 1 2.67 10.43 12.03
N TYR A 2 3.26 11.35 11.24
CA TYR A 2 3.67 11.12 9.83
C TYR A 2 4.53 9.86 9.60
N HIS A 3 5.61 9.66 10.36
CA HIS A 3 6.48 8.51 10.18
C HIS A 3 5.77 7.17 10.40
N MET A 4 5.00 7.04 11.48
CA MET A 4 4.24 5.81 11.79
C MET A 4 3.23 5.48 10.69
N GLN A 5 2.60 6.51 10.11
CA GLN A 5 1.63 6.31 9.03
C GLN A 5 2.28 5.87 7.72
N TYR A 6 3.35 6.54 7.30
CA TYR A 6 3.89 6.37 5.95
C TYR A 6 4.97 5.30 5.84
N THR A 7 5.70 5.06 6.93
CA THR A 7 6.72 4.01 7.03
C THR A 7 6.11 2.72 7.53
N HIS A 8 5.27 2.79 8.57
CA HIS A 8 4.77 1.61 9.28
C HIS A 8 3.30 1.29 9.01
N GLY A 9 2.60 2.09 8.19
CA GLY A 9 1.21 1.85 7.87
C GLY A 9 0.27 1.95 9.09
N ILE A 10 0.64 2.71 10.13
CA ILE A 10 -0.19 2.84 11.34
C ILE A 10 -1.22 3.95 11.16
N SER A 11 -2.47 3.61 11.42
CA SER A 11 -3.58 4.56 11.42
C SER A 11 -3.42 5.60 12.52
N PRO A 12 -3.43 6.90 12.20
CA PRO A 12 -3.39 7.95 13.22
C PRO A 12 -4.69 8.04 14.02
N ALA A 13 -5.79 7.48 13.51
CA ALA A 13 -7.10 7.55 14.16
C ALA A 13 -7.31 6.42 15.17
N THR A 14 -6.81 5.22 14.88
CA THR A 14 -7.00 4.04 15.73
C THR A 14 -5.73 3.58 16.44
N GLY A 15 -4.55 4.05 16.01
CA GLY A 15 -3.25 3.58 16.51
C GLY A 15 -2.87 2.18 16.05
N LEU A 16 -3.69 1.53 15.22
CA LEU A 16 -3.48 0.18 14.71
C LEU A 16 -2.91 0.18 13.28
N PRO A 17 -2.16 -0.86 12.87
CA PRO A 17 -1.76 -1.03 11.47
C PRO A 17 -2.97 -1.09 10.53
N PHE A 18 -2.85 -0.51 9.33
CA PHE A 18 -3.78 -0.76 8.24
C PHE A 18 -3.60 -2.19 7.73
N SER A 19 -4.70 -2.88 7.41
CA SER A 19 -4.60 -4.18 6.73
C SER A 19 -3.92 -4.06 5.36
N PRO A 20 -3.26 -5.12 4.88
CA PRO A 20 -2.64 -5.12 3.57
C PRO A 20 -3.70 -5.08 2.43
N PRO A 21 -3.32 -4.66 1.22
CA PRO A 21 -4.17 -4.81 0.03
C PRO A 21 -4.63 -6.25 -0.17
N LEU A 22 -5.88 -6.42 -0.62
CA LEU A 22 -6.44 -7.75 -0.89
C LEU A 22 -5.76 -8.47 -2.05
N SER A 23 -5.21 -7.72 -3.00
CA SER A 23 -4.56 -8.25 -4.19
C SER A 23 -3.66 -7.20 -4.81
N PHE A 24 -2.66 -7.65 -5.55
CA PHE A 24 -1.83 -6.82 -6.40
C PHE A 24 -2.05 -7.16 -7.87
N ARG A 25 -1.93 -6.16 -8.76
CA ARG A 25 -1.95 -6.34 -10.21
C ARG A 25 -0.99 -5.39 -10.89
N ILE A 26 -0.57 -5.72 -12.11
CA ILE A 26 0.23 -4.85 -12.95
C ILE A 26 -0.70 -4.16 -13.96
N LEU A 27 -0.70 -2.82 -13.97
CA LEU A 27 -1.39 -2.02 -14.96
C LEU A 27 -0.39 -1.46 -15.96
N HIS A 28 -0.56 -1.79 -17.24
CA HIS A 28 0.20 -1.19 -18.33
C HIS A 28 -0.42 0.16 -18.69
N ARG A 29 0.40 1.22 -18.71
CA ARG A 29 -0.05 2.57 -19.03
C ARG A 29 -0.06 2.79 -20.55
N PRO A 30 -1.01 3.56 -21.09
CA PRO A 30 -1.01 3.91 -22.50
C PRO A 30 0.27 4.66 -22.89
N LEU A 31 0.91 4.27 -24.00
CA LEU A 31 2.17 4.89 -24.48
C LEU A 31 2.06 6.42 -24.66
N LYS A 32 0.89 6.89 -25.10
CA LYS A 32 0.57 8.32 -25.27
C LYS A 32 0.62 9.16 -23.98
N GLU A 33 0.52 8.52 -22.81
CA GLU A 33 0.50 9.18 -21.50
C GLU A 33 1.84 9.10 -20.76
N ILE A 34 2.81 8.37 -21.31
CA ILE A 34 4.10 8.13 -20.68
C ILE A 34 5.08 9.23 -21.08
N ARG A 35 5.58 9.97 -20.09
CA ARG A 35 6.63 10.97 -20.28
C ARG A 35 8.02 10.33 -20.18
N PRO A 36 9.08 11.00 -20.68
CA PRO A 36 10.46 10.53 -20.47
C PRO A 36 10.74 10.30 -18.98
N LYS A 37 11.40 9.18 -18.65
CA LYS A 37 11.74 8.74 -17.28
C LYS A 37 10.52 8.33 -16.43
N GLU A 38 9.39 7.99 -17.05
CA GLU A 38 8.24 7.38 -16.38
C GLU A 38 8.14 5.88 -16.68
N LYS A 39 7.54 5.13 -15.75
CA LYS A 39 7.31 3.70 -15.88
C LYS A 39 6.19 3.41 -16.88
N THR A 40 6.39 2.36 -17.67
CA THR A 40 5.42 1.82 -18.63
C THR A 40 4.35 0.98 -17.96
N SER A 41 4.68 0.36 -16.84
CA SER A 41 3.76 -0.40 -16.01
C SER A 41 3.81 0.10 -14.56
N ILE A 42 2.69 -0.04 -13.85
CA ILE A 42 2.56 0.32 -12.45
C ILE A 42 1.88 -0.83 -11.71
N VAL A 43 2.47 -1.26 -10.59
CA VAL A 43 1.83 -2.16 -9.63
C VAL A 43 0.72 -1.40 -8.91
N GLN A 44 -0.48 -1.98 -8.88
CA GLN A 44 -1.62 -1.50 -8.11
C GLN A 44 -1.97 -2.49 -7.01
N GLY A 45 -2.34 -1.99 -5.83
CA GLY A 45 -2.96 -2.75 -4.75
C GLY A 45 -4.46 -2.51 -4.70
N LYS A 46 -5.27 -3.53 -4.41
CA LYS A 46 -6.71 -3.41 -4.18
C LYS A 46 -6.96 -3.06 -2.72
N CYS A 47 -7.48 -1.85 -2.46
CA CYS A 47 -7.85 -1.42 -1.11
C CYS A 47 -8.85 -2.40 -0.49
N HIS A 48 -8.61 -2.84 0.74
CA HIS A 48 -9.52 -3.77 1.42
C HIS A 48 -10.82 -3.13 1.90
N LEU A 49 -10.83 -1.81 2.14
CA LEU A 49 -12.03 -1.10 2.54
C LEU A 49 -12.90 -0.72 1.33
N CYS A 50 -12.41 0.13 0.43
CA CYS A 50 -13.22 0.63 -0.69
C CYS A 50 -13.17 -0.25 -1.94
N LYS A 51 -12.36 -1.32 -1.94
CA LYS A 51 -12.17 -2.26 -3.06
C LYS A 51 -11.65 -1.64 -4.36
N LYS A 52 -11.22 -0.37 -4.34
CA LYS A 52 -10.61 0.32 -5.49
C LYS A 52 -9.15 -0.10 -5.67
N TRP A 53 -8.70 -0.12 -6.92
CA TRP A 53 -7.31 -0.32 -7.27
C TRP A 53 -6.54 1.00 -7.16
N VAL A 54 -5.48 1.01 -6.37
CA VAL A 54 -4.64 2.17 -6.10
C VAL A 54 -3.21 1.88 -6.49
N ALA A 55 -2.49 2.86 -7.02
CA ALA A 55 -1.08 2.68 -7.34
C ALA A 55 -0.31 2.32 -6.06
N ALA A 56 0.40 1.19 -6.10
CA ALA A 56 1.27 0.75 -5.01
C ALA A 56 2.66 1.38 -5.13
N GLU A 57 3.02 1.90 -6.30
CA GLU A 57 4.32 2.53 -6.55
C GLU A 57 4.20 3.89 -7.26
N GLY A 58 5.30 4.64 -7.26
CA GLY A 58 5.40 5.90 -8.00
C GLY A 58 5.59 5.72 -9.50
N VAL A 59 5.14 6.72 -10.27
CA VAL A 59 5.16 6.75 -11.75
C VAL A 59 6.57 6.93 -12.32
N LYS A 60 7.48 7.57 -11.58
CA LYS A 60 8.84 7.85 -12.06
C LYS A 60 9.69 6.57 -12.05
N GLN A 61 10.54 6.40 -13.06
CA GLN A 61 11.59 5.38 -13.10
C GLN A 61 12.73 5.77 -12.16
N VAL A 62 12.48 5.67 -10.87
CA VAL A 62 13.47 5.88 -9.82
C VAL A 62 13.42 4.67 -8.91
N ASP A 63 14.58 4.12 -8.59
CA ASP A 63 14.72 3.12 -7.55
C ASP A 63 14.47 3.77 -6.20
N VAL A 64 13.22 3.67 -5.75
CA VAL A 64 12.82 4.19 -4.45
C VAL A 64 12.78 3.01 -3.48
N LYS A 65 13.78 2.94 -2.60
CA LYS A 65 13.97 1.89 -1.58
C LYS A 65 12.78 1.67 -0.64
N VAL A 66 11.80 2.58 -0.60
CA VAL A 66 10.70 2.61 0.40
C VAL A 66 9.31 2.65 -0.26
N CYS A 67 9.20 2.62 -1.60
CA CYS A 67 7.96 3.08 -2.28
C CYS A 67 6.85 2.06 -2.49
N SER A 68 7.05 0.76 -2.26
CA SER A 68 6.05 -0.26 -2.63
C SER A 68 4.79 -0.24 -1.74
N SER A 69 4.89 0.30 -0.52
CA SER A 69 3.80 0.33 0.45
C SER A 69 3.28 1.76 0.72
N LEU A 70 4.11 2.79 0.49
CA LEU A 70 3.80 4.18 0.80
C LEU A 70 2.55 4.73 0.09
N CYS A 71 2.38 4.44 -1.21
CA CYS A 71 1.23 4.95 -1.97
C CYS A 71 -0.08 4.30 -1.52
N VAL A 72 -0.04 3.04 -1.07
CA VAL A 72 -1.19 2.35 -0.50
C VAL A 72 -1.55 2.95 0.86
N TRP A 73 -0.57 3.24 1.72
CA TRP A 73 -0.84 3.86 3.03
C TRP A 73 -1.38 5.28 2.94
N LYS A 74 -0.96 6.05 1.93
CA LYS A 74 -1.58 7.34 1.60
C LYS A 74 -3.06 7.20 1.30
N HIS A 75 -3.43 6.20 0.50
CA HIS A 75 -4.82 5.91 0.24
C HIS A 75 -5.55 5.43 1.50
N ALA A 76 -5.00 4.45 2.22
CA ALA A 76 -5.60 3.89 3.43
C ALA A 76 -5.91 4.98 4.47
N SER A 77 -4.98 5.90 4.72
CA SER A 77 -5.21 7.00 5.66
C SER A 77 -6.36 7.93 5.26
N SER A 78 -6.48 8.28 3.98
CA SER A 78 -7.56 9.14 3.50
C SER A 78 -8.90 8.39 3.37
N CYS A 79 -8.86 7.10 3.05
CA CYS A 79 -10.01 6.26 2.79
C CYS A 79 -10.62 5.67 4.05
N HIS A 80 -9.81 5.22 5.01
CA HIS A 80 -10.30 4.47 6.18
C HIS A 80 -10.72 5.43 7.28
N LYS A 81 -9.94 6.48 7.59
CA LYS A 81 -10.24 7.42 8.69
C LYS A 81 -10.54 6.64 9.99
N THR A 82 -11.81 6.57 10.40
CA THR A 82 -12.30 5.83 11.58
C THR A 82 -13.05 4.54 11.21
N LYS A 83 -13.23 4.25 9.93
CA LYS A 83 -13.90 3.05 9.46
C LYS A 83 -12.92 1.89 9.53
N THR A 84 -13.31 0.87 10.29
CA THR A 84 -12.62 -0.40 10.32
C THR A 84 -13.46 -1.49 9.69
N ILE A 85 -12.83 -2.43 8.99
CA ILE A 85 -13.48 -3.70 8.65
C ILE A 85 -13.40 -4.66 9.85
N PRO A 86 -14.34 -5.61 10.03
CA PRO A 86 -14.31 -6.55 11.17
C PRO A 86 -13.01 -7.36 11.26
N GLU A 87 -12.35 -7.60 10.13
CA GLU A 87 -11.10 -8.38 10.01
C GLU A 87 -9.83 -7.52 10.23
N GLU A 88 -9.95 -6.20 10.41
CA GLU A 88 -8.80 -5.28 10.53
C GLU A 88 -8.05 -5.39 11.87
N THR A 89 -8.61 -6.12 12.85
CA THR A 89 -7.96 -6.37 14.15
C THR A 89 -7.00 -7.56 14.14
N GLU A 90 -6.91 -8.30 13.04
CA GLU A 90 -5.93 -9.39 12.93
C GLU A 90 -4.55 -8.83 12.54
N ILE A 91 -3.59 -8.99 13.44
CA ILE A 91 -2.18 -8.68 13.18
C ILE A 91 -1.75 -9.58 12.02
N TYR A 92 -1.50 -8.98 10.85
CA TYR A 92 -1.05 -9.73 9.68
C TYR A 92 0.42 -10.09 9.87
N TYR A 93 0.69 -11.32 10.34
CA TYR A 93 2.05 -11.85 10.39
C TYR A 93 2.50 -12.19 8.96
N SER A 94 3.55 -11.51 8.46
CA SER A 94 4.33 -12.09 7.38
C SER A 94 4.98 -13.37 7.92
N LYS A 95 4.76 -14.50 7.26
CA LYS A 95 5.57 -15.71 7.52
C LYS A 95 6.99 -15.45 7.04
N ASP A 96 7.74 -14.68 7.80
CA ASP A 96 9.16 -14.50 7.61
C ASP A 96 9.85 -15.75 8.18
N LYS A 97 10.82 -16.31 7.45
CA LYS A 97 11.55 -17.55 7.81
C LYS A 97 12.22 -17.54 9.20
N VAL A 98 12.22 -16.38 9.87
CA VAL A 98 12.77 -16.16 11.21
C VAL A 98 11.78 -16.59 12.31
N PHE A 99 10.47 -16.54 12.05
CA PHE A 99 9.45 -16.85 13.07
C PHE A 99 9.16 -18.35 13.23
N ASP A 100 9.46 -19.19 12.23
CA ASP A 100 9.25 -20.66 12.29
C ASP A 100 10.38 -21.41 13.03
N GLN A 101 11.22 -20.74 13.82
CA GLN A 101 12.37 -21.33 14.54
C GLN A 101 12.18 -21.48 16.06
N VAL A 102 10.96 -21.40 16.58
CA VAL A 102 10.68 -21.63 18.02
C VAL A 102 9.69 -22.77 18.20
#